data_AF-A0A453DZH0-F1
#
_entry.id   AF-A0A453DZH0-F1
#
_cell.length_a   1.000
_cell.length_b   1.000
_cell.length_c   1.000
_cell.angle_alpha   90.00
_cell.angle_beta   90.00
_cell.angle_gamma   90.00
#
_symmetry.space_group_name_H-M   'P 1'
#
loop_
_entity.id
_entity.type
_entity.pdbx_description
1 polymer ?
#
loop_
_entity_poly.entity_id
_entity_poly.type
_entity_poly.pdbx_seq_one_letter_code
_entity_poly.pdbx_strand_id
1 'polypeptide(L)'
;TQVGPSSHLISLPKSKARQDSCSRTGQTNRRRRGEAFTFHGRRPPEMGDQGEGPAGFARARHAAFLELMSSELPDGYATQEVNHLTLAYFAVAGLSLLRELDRVNKDQIAKWVLSFQVHPEANVNLDNGQFYGFCGSRTTKFPSNLVKDPCHNGSHLASTYSALATLKIVGYDVLNLDSKVLLLSMKKLQQPDGSFMPTHIGAETDLRFVYCAAAICSMLKDWSGMDKEKAKEYILNCQSYDGGFGMVPGSESHGGGTFCAVAALYLMGFIQVDLASNSRESAPIDVQLLLEWCLQRQAADGGFQGRRNKPSDTCYAFWIGGVLKMIGAYHLIDHGALQEFLLTCQTCYGGFSKFPDDELPDIYHSYYGLAALSLLGEEEVEPLCAELGIIAAAL
;
A
#
# COMPACT_ATOMS: atom_id res chain seq x y z
N THR A 1 56.53 30.29 48.57
CA THR A 1 56.68 30.60 47.12
C THR A 1 56.42 29.36 46.31
N GLN A 2 55.16 29.02 46.01
CA GLN A 2 54.78 28.08 44.94
C GLN A 2 53.38 28.46 44.43
N VAL A 3 53.29 28.96 43.19
CA VAL A 3 52.86 28.29 41.94
C VAL A 3 51.34 28.05 41.89
N GLY A 4 50.66 28.83 41.04
CA GLY A 4 49.22 28.74 40.74
C GLY A 4 48.88 27.71 39.65
N PRO A 5 47.58 27.47 39.40
CA PRO A 5 47.14 26.38 38.53
C PRO A 5 47.08 26.79 37.05
N SER A 6 47.51 25.88 36.19
CA SER A 6 47.53 25.97 34.73
C SER A 6 46.14 25.77 34.12
N SER A 7 45.80 26.59 33.13
CA SER A 7 44.67 26.41 32.22
C SER A 7 45.11 25.57 31.02
N HIS A 8 44.53 24.39 30.84
CA HIS A 8 44.64 23.63 29.59
C HIS A 8 43.35 23.77 28.79
N LEU A 9 43.37 24.71 27.84
CA LEU A 9 42.43 24.78 26.72
C LEU A 9 42.82 23.71 25.70
N ILE A 10 42.01 22.65 25.57
CA ILE A 10 42.10 21.70 24.46
C ILE A 10 41.38 22.31 23.26
N SER A 11 42.14 22.75 22.27
CA SER A 11 41.60 23.16 20.96
C SER A 11 41.22 21.93 20.14
N LEU A 12 39.93 21.71 19.91
CA LEU A 12 39.46 20.74 18.91
C LEU A 12 39.64 21.32 17.49
N PRO A 13 40.28 20.59 16.56
CA PRO A 13 40.38 21.06 15.18
C PRO A 13 39.02 20.94 14.49
N LYS A 14 38.49 22.08 14.02
CA LYS A 14 37.40 22.12 13.05
C LYS A 14 37.93 21.60 11.71
N SER A 15 37.79 20.31 11.44
CA SER A 15 37.83 19.78 10.08
C SER A 15 36.47 19.14 9.77
N LYS A 16 35.64 19.83 8.98
CA LYS A 16 34.57 19.19 8.21
C LYS A 16 35.25 18.50 7.03
N ALA A 17 35.89 17.36 7.28
CA ALA A 17 36.18 16.45 6.20
C ALA A 17 34.84 15.88 5.72
N ARG A 18 34.39 16.27 4.52
CA ARG A 18 33.44 15.44 3.77
C ARG A 18 34.18 14.12 3.53
N GLN A 19 33.91 13.11 4.35
CA GLN A 19 34.29 11.75 3.99
C GLN A 19 33.47 11.40 2.76
N ASP A 20 34.12 11.42 1.60
CA ASP A 20 33.59 10.81 0.37
C ASP A 20 33.57 9.29 0.56
N SER A 21 32.62 8.81 1.36
CA SER A 21 32.37 7.39 1.53
C SER A 21 31.57 6.88 0.34
N CYS A 22 32.24 6.16 -0.55
CA CYS A 22 31.60 5.51 -1.70
C CYS A 22 30.96 4.19 -1.23
N SER A 23 29.70 4.23 -0.81
CA SER A 23 28.91 3.04 -0.46
C SER A 23 28.07 2.56 -1.65
N ARG A 24 27.70 1.27 -1.67
CA ARG A 24 26.76 0.73 -2.68
C ARG A 24 25.46 1.54 -2.73
N THR A 25 24.94 1.93 -1.57
CA THR A 25 23.75 2.79 -1.45
C THR A 25 23.97 4.17 -2.09
N GLY A 26 25.12 4.79 -1.82
CA GLY A 26 25.50 6.06 -2.46
C GLY A 26 25.62 5.94 -3.98
N GLN A 27 26.15 4.82 -4.49
CA GLN A 27 26.25 4.55 -5.92
C GLN A 27 24.88 4.37 -6.58
N THR A 28 23.98 3.57 -5.99
CA THR A 28 22.62 3.35 -6.53
C THR A 28 21.83 4.66 -6.59
N ASN A 29 21.85 5.45 -5.51
CA ASN A 29 21.14 6.73 -5.47
C ASN A 29 21.77 7.74 -6.43
N ARG A 30 23.11 7.74 -6.61
CA ARG A 30 23.77 8.60 -7.59
C ARG A 30 23.48 8.20 -9.03
N ARG A 31 23.42 6.91 -9.36
CA ARG A 31 23.05 6.45 -10.71
C ARG A 31 21.64 6.94 -11.08
N ARG A 32 20.68 6.72 -10.18
CA ARG A 32 19.29 7.14 -10.38
C ARG A 32 19.10 8.65 -10.45
N ARG A 33 19.82 9.41 -9.60
CA ARG A 33 19.84 10.88 -9.74
C ARG A 33 20.56 11.34 -11.01
N GLY A 34 21.62 10.66 -11.42
CA GLY A 34 22.40 10.99 -12.61
C GLY A 34 21.56 10.84 -13.89
N GLU A 35 20.75 9.79 -13.97
CA GLU A 35 19.75 9.59 -15.03
C GLU A 35 18.72 10.73 -15.05
N ALA A 36 18.18 11.12 -13.89
CA ALA A 36 17.24 12.24 -13.78
C ALA A 36 17.82 13.64 -14.15
N PHE A 37 19.14 13.85 -14.03
CA PHE A 37 19.80 15.14 -14.29
C PHE A 37 20.57 15.22 -15.62
N THR A 38 20.71 14.12 -16.38
CA THR A 38 21.48 14.13 -17.65
C THR A 38 20.57 14.03 -18.87
N PHE A 39 19.89 15.13 -19.21
CA PHE A 39 19.34 15.30 -20.56
C PHE A 39 19.74 16.64 -21.17
N HIS A 40 21.01 16.73 -21.60
CA HIS A 40 21.44 17.57 -22.72
C HIS A 40 22.34 16.70 -23.62
N GLY A 41 21.73 16.05 -24.61
CA GLY A 41 22.46 15.54 -25.78
C GLY A 41 22.31 14.04 -26.06
N ARG A 42 21.24 13.69 -26.79
CA ARG A 42 21.27 12.92 -28.06
C ARG A 42 19.85 12.86 -28.63
N ARG A 43 19.61 13.58 -29.74
CA ARG A 43 18.34 13.58 -30.46
C ARG A 43 18.21 12.30 -31.32
N PRO A 44 17.05 11.63 -31.33
CA PRO A 44 16.65 10.74 -32.43
C PRO A 44 16.31 11.55 -33.69
N PRO A 45 16.19 10.92 -34.87
CA PRO A 45 15.95 11.63 -36.12
C PRO A 45 14.59 12.33 -36.13
N GLU A 46 14.57 13.51 -36.74
CA GLU A 46 13.51 14.51 -36.70
C GLU A 46 12.18 14.04 -37.28
N MET A 47 11.12 14.12 -36.48
CA MET A 47 9.78 14.49 -36.94
C MET A 47 9.23 15.58 -36.02
N GLY A 48 9.00 16.77 -36.58
CA GLY A 48 8.08 17.78 -36.08
C GLY A 48 8.34 18.34 -34.68
N ASP A 49 9.21 19.34 -34.60
CA ASP A 49 9.35 20.23 -33.44
C ASP A 49 8.06 21.04 -33.21
N GLN A 50 7.28 20.64 -32.20
CA GLN A 50 6.42 21.54 -31.44
C GLN A 50 6.79 21.34 -29.97
N GLY A 51 7.25 22.40 -29.32
CA GLY A 51 7.71 22.38 -27.94
C GLY A 51 6.65 21.81 -26.99
N GLU A 52 6.90 20.63 -26.45
CA GLU A 52 6.09 20.07 -25.39
C GLU A 52 6.62 20.61 -24.06
N GLY A 53 5.76 21.33 -23.33
CA GLY A 53 5.93 21.53 -21.90
C GLY A 53 5.94 20.18 -21.16
N PRO A 54 6.09 20.16 -19.82
CA PRO A 54 5.99 18.90 -19.07
C PRO A 54 4.69 18.18 -19.44
N ALA A 55 4.81 16.92 -19.87
CA ALA A 55 3.67 16.12 -20.30
C ALA A 55 2.69 15.99 -19.13
N GLY A 56 1.48 16.55 -19.31
CA GLY A 56 0.43 16.49 -18.30
C GLY A 56 -0.06 15.07 -18.03
N PHE A 57 -0.97 14.96 -17.06
CA PHE A 57 -1.59 13.69 -16.71
C PHE A 57 -2.39 13.11 -17.90
N ALA A 58 -2.05 11.90 -18.33
CA ALA A 58 -2.60 11.28 -19.54
C ALA A 58 -3.79 10.35 -19.22
N ARG A 59 -4.83 10.88 -18.57
CA ARG A 59 -6.02 10.14 -18.08
C ARG A 59 -6.52 9.05 -19.03
N ALA A 60 -6.75 9.40 -20.30
CA ALA A 60 -7.30 8.47 -21.29
C ALA A 60 -6.41 7.25 -21.55
N ARG A 61 -5.07 7.41 -21.51
CA ARG A 61 -4.13 6.28 -21.68
C ARG A 61 -4.15 5.38 -20.45
N HIS A 62 -4.21 5.96 -19.25
CA HIS A 62 -4.36 5.17 -18.02
C HIS A 62 -5.65 4.34 -18.01
N ALA A 63 -6.77 4.93 -18.45
CA ALA A 63 -8.03 4.22 -18.56
C ALA A 63 -7.94 3.03 -19.54
N ALA A 64 -7.36 3.25 -20.73
CA ALA A 64 -7.15 2.18 -21.72
C ALA A 64 -6.24 1.06 -21.19
N PHE A 65 -5.15 1.41 -20.50
CA PHE A 65 -4.27 0.44 -19.86
C PHE A 65 -5.03 -0.42 -18.82
N LEU A 66 -5.80 0.22 -17.93
CA LEU A 66 -6.53 -0.50 -16.88
C LEU A 66 -7.70 -1.34 -17.43
N GLU A 67 -8.35 -0.88 -18.49
CA GLU A 67 -9.38 -1.65 -19.20
C GLU A 67 -8.81 -2.95 -19.78
N LEU A 68 -7.65 -2.87 -20.45
CA LEU A 68 -6.92 -4.06 -20.94
C LEU A 68 -6.59 -5.00 -19.77
N MET A 69 -5.95 -4.47 -18.71
CA MET A 69 -5.57 -5.26 -17.54
C MET A 69 -6.76 -5.87 -16.78
N SER A 70 -7.96 -5.27 -16.89
CA SER A 70 -9.19 -5.83 -16.30
C SER A 70 -9.75 -7.02 -17.08
N SER A 71 -9.41 -7.13 -18.36
CA SER A 71 -9.91 -8.17 -19.26
C SER A 71 -8.93 -9.31 -19.43
N GLU A 72 -7.67 -9.00 -19.73
CA GLU A 72 -6.60 -9.95 -19.99
C GLU A 72 -5.28 -9.48 -19.37
N LEU A 73 -4.64 -10.37 -18.60
CA LEU A 73 -3.33 -10.09 -18.02
C LEU A 73 -2.21 -10.63 -18.93
N PRO A 74 -1.14 -9.85 -19.16
CA PRO A 74 0.05 -10.32 -19.86
C PRO A 74 0.70 -11.55 -19.20
N ASP A 75 1.42 -12.34 -19.98
CA ASP A 75 2.12 -13.55 -19.54
C ASP A 75 3.09 -13.33 -18.36
N GLY A 76 3.69 -12.14 -18.26
CA GLY A 76 4.52 -11.73 -17.13
C GLY A 76 3.81 -11.83 -15.76
N TYR A 77 2.47 -11.80 -15.73
CA TYR A 77 1.66 -11.98 -14.52
C TYR A 77 1.38 -13.44 -14.17
N ALA A 78 1.83 -14.43 -14.95
CA ALA A 78 1.57 -15.84 -14.66
C ALA A 78 2.08 -16.26 -13.26
N THR A 79 3.21 -15.69 -12.80
CA THR A 79 3.74 -15.95 -11.45
C THR A 79 2.85 -15.36 -10.33
N GLN A 80 1.94 -14.47 -10.68
CA GLN A 80 0.98 -13.82 -9.80
C GLN A 80 -0.41 -14.45 -9.87
N GLU A 81 -0.55 -15.66 -10.43
CA GLU A 81 -1.86 -16.33 -10.54
C GLU A 81 -2.55 -16.43 -9.18
N VAL A 82 -1.82 -16.72 -8.10
CA VAL A 82 -2.39 -16.77 -6.74
C VAL A 82 -2.95 -15.42 -6.24
N ASN A 83 -2.56 -14.31 -6.88
CA ASN A 83 -2.97 -12.94 -6.58
C ASN A 83 -3.98 -12.38 -7.60
N HIS A 84 -4.54 -13.21 -8.49
CA HIS A 84 -5.42 -12.77 -9.58
C HIS A 84 -6.57 -11.87 -9.11
N LEU A 85 -7.24 -12.21 -8.01
CA LEU A 85 -8.30 -11.37 -7.44
C LEU A 85 -7.81 -9.99 -6.97
N THR A 86 -6.58 -9.91 -6.45
CA THR A 86 -5.94 -8.65 -6.05
C THR A 86 -5.53 -7.81 -7.25
N LEU A 87 -5.08 -8.44 -8.34
CA LEU A 87 -4.79 -7.74 -9.59
C LEU A 87 -6.08 -7.15 -10.20
N ALA A 88 -7.17 -7.93 -10.22
CA ALA A 88 -8.47 -7.44 -10.67
C ALA A 88 -8.94 -6.23 -9.85
N TYR A 89 -8.73 -6.25 -8.53
CA TYR A 89 -8.98 -5.11 -7.66
C TYR A 89 -8.24 -3.85 -8.12
N PHE A 90 -6.94 -3.93 -8.41
CA PHE A 90 -6.17 -2.76 -8.86
C PHE A 90 -6.70 -2.17 -10.18
N ALA A 91 -7.07 -3.02 -11.16
CA ALA A 91 -7.66 -2.56 -12.41
C ALA A 91 -8.99 -1.83 -12.17
N VAL A 92 -9.91 -2.48 -11.45
CA VAL A 92 -11.27 -1.97 -11.21
C VAL A 92 -11.26 -0.71 -10.35
N ALA A 93 -10.41 -0.68 -9.31
CA ALA A 93 -10.23 0.49 -8.46
C ALA A 93 -9.56 1.65 -9.20
N GLY A 94 -8.61 1.37 -10.10
CA GLY A 94 -8.03 2.40 -10.97
C GLY A 94 -9.06 3.00 -11.91
N LEU A 95 -9.89 2.17 -12.56
CA LEU A 95 -10.96 2.65 -13.44
C LEU A 95 -12.00 3.50 -12.70
N SER A 96 -12.35 3.13 -11.46
CA SER A 96 -13.27 3.94 -10.66
C SER A 96 -12.67 5.29 -10.28
N LEU A 97 -11.38 5.34 -9.91
CA LEU A 97 -10.68 6.60 -9.66
C LEU A 97 -10.65 7.52 -10.89
N LEU A 98 -10.61 6.95 -12.10
CA LEU A 98 -10.61 7.71 -13.34
C LEU A 98 -12.01 8.11 -13.83
N ARG A 99 -13.10 7.77 -13.14
CA ARG A 99 -14.49 7.93 -13.64
C ARG A 99 -14.79 7.11 -14.92
N GLU A 100 -14.17 5.95 -15.07
CA GLU A 100 -14.25 5.10 -16.28
C GLU A 100 -14.69 3.67 -15.94
N LEU A 101 -15.42 3.49 -14.83
CA LEU A 101 -15.90 2.19 -14.38
C LEU A 101 -16.99 1.60 -15.31
N ASP A 102 -17.59 2.41 -16.17
CA ASP A 102 -18.55 2.00 -17.20
C ASP A 102 -17.90 1.23 -18.36
N ARG A 103 -16.57 1.25 -18.50
CA ARG A 103 -15.82 0.40 -19.44
C ARG A 103 -15.94 -1.09 -19.15
N VAL A 104 -16.31 -1.45 -17.92
CA VAL A 104 -16.40 -2.84 -17.49
C VAL A 104 -17.81 -3.22 -17.06
N ASN A 105 -18.16 -4.50 -17.23
CA ASN A 105 -19.45 -5.01 -16.78
C ASN A 105 -19.45 -5.28 -15.26
N LYS A 106 -19.95 -4.30 -14.50
CA LYS A 106 -20.03 -4.34 -13.02
C LYS A 106 -20.73 -5.59 -12.48
N ASP A 107 -21.85 -6.00 -13.07
CA ASP A 107 -22.60 -7.18 -12.64
C ASP A 107 -21.83 -8.48 -12.88
N GLN A 108 -21.14 -8.56 -14.02
CA GLN A 108 -20.29 -9.71 -14.35
C GLN A 108 -19.08 -9.78 -13.41
N ILE A 109 -18.45 -8.64 -13.10
CA ILE A 109 -17.37 -8.57 -12.11
C ILE A 109 -17.87 -8.99 -10.74
N ALA A 110 -19.01 -8.48 -10.27
CA ALA A 110 -19.57 -8.87 -8.98
C ALA A 110 -19.82 -10.39 -8.91
N LYS A 111 -20.47 -10.97 -9.92
CA LYS A 111 -20.68 -12.44 -10.01
C LYS A 111 -19.36 -13.21 -10.06
N TRP A 112 -18.37 -12.69 -10.79
CA TRP A 112 -17.05 -13.30 -10.88
C TRP A 112 -16.37 -13.29 -9.52
N VAL A 113 -16.28 -12.16 -8.82
CA VAL A 113 -15.70 -12.03 -7.47
C VAL A 113 -16.40 -12.95 -6.48
N LEU A 114 -17.74 -12.96 -6.45
CA LEU A 114 -18.54 -13.80 -5.56
C LEU A 114 -18.22 -15.30 -5.73
N SER A 115 -17.87 -15.74 -6.95
CA SER A 115 -17.50 -17.14 -7.20
C SER A 115 -16.18 -17.59 -6.53
N PHE A 116 -15.36 -16.64 -6.04
CA PHE A 116 -14.13 -16.92 -5.29
C PHE A 116 -14.40 -17.12 -3.80
N GLN A 117 -15.59 -16.77 -3.30
CA GLN A 117 -15.95 -17.05 -1.93
C GLN A 117 -15.92 -18.56 -1.68
N VAL A 118 -15.34 -18.96 -0.55
CA VAL A 118 -15.34 -20.34 -0.09
C VAL A 118 -16.43 -20.49 0.94
N HIS A 119 -17.31 -21.46 0.74
CA HIS A 119 -18.39 -21.79 1.66
C HIS A 119 -18.11 -23.14 2.32
N PRO A 120 -18.53 -23.33 3.59
CA PRO A 120 -18.47 -24.64 4.23
C PRO A 120 -19.37 -25.63 3.50
N GLU A 121 -18.93 -26.88 3.40
CA GLU A 121 -19.79 -27.96 2.90
C GLU A 121 -20.95 -28.21 3.87
N ALA A 122 -22.06 -28.75 3.36
CA ALA A 122 -23.22 -29.07 4.17
C ALA A 122 -22.85 -30.03 5.32
N ASN A 123 -23.21 -29.66 6.55
CA ASN A 123 -22.96 -30.42 7.79
C ASN A 123 -21.51 -30.43 8.32
N VAL A 124 -20.62 -29.55 7.82
CA VAL A 124 -19.26 -29.43 8.37
C VAL A 124 -19.26 -28.66 9.70
N ASN A 125 -18.52 -29.17 10.68
CA ASN A 125 -18.24 -28.46 11.91
C ASN A 125 -17.38 -27.21 11.60
N LEU A 126 -17.89 -26.02 11.90
CA LEU A 126 -17.16 -24.74 11.76
C LEU A 126 -15.91 -24.65 12.65
N ASP A 127 -15.71 -25.60 13.56
CA ASP A 127 -14.51 -25.79 14.37
C ASP A 127 -13.41 -26.63 13.70
N ASN A 128 -13.53 -26.93 12.41
CA ASN A 128 -12.49 -27.59 11.62
C ASN A 128 -11.22 -26.74 11.38
N GLY A 129 -11.17 -25.51 11.90
CA GLY A 129 -10.03 -24.61 11.79
C GLY A 129 -9.88 -23.94 10.43
N GLN A 130 -10.75 -24.20 9.46
CA GLN A 130 -10.65 -23.57 8.14
C GLN A 130 -11.09 -22.11 8.12
N PHE A 131 -10.54 -21.33 7.19
CA PHE A 131 -10.94 -19.96 6.92
C PHE A 131 -11.85 -19.87 5.69
N TYR A 132 -13.05 -19.30 5.81
CA TYR A 132 -14.03 -19.21 4.72
C TYR A 132 -14.16 -17.77 4.20
N GLY A 133 -13.08 -17.31 3.57
CA GLY A 133 -13.00 -16.01 2.91
C GLY A 133 -13.12 -16.14 1.40
N PHE A 134 -12.31 -15.36 0.69
CA PHE A 134 -12.14 -15.47 -0.75
C PHE A 134 -10.76 -16.05 -1.07
N CYS A 135 -10.71 -16.90 -2.08
CA CYS A 135 -9.45 -17.36 -2.66
C CYS A 135 -8.90 -16.35 -3.67
N GLY A 136 -7.58 -16.27 -3.79
CA GLY A 136 -6.94 -15.36 -4.74
C GLY A 136 -7.00 -15.81 -6.19
N SER A 137 -7.17 -17.12 -6.43
CA SER A 137 -7.39 -17.72 -7.74
C SER A 137 -8.29 -18.96 -7.65
N ARG A 138 -8.99 -19.30 -8.74
CA ARG A 138 -9.70 -20.59 -8.86
C ARG A 138 -8.72 -21.76 -8.99
N THR A 139 -7.49 -21.53 -9.43
CA THR A 139 -6.49 -22.58 -9.57
C THR A 139 -6.12 -23.20 -8.22
N THR A 140 -6.22 -22.44 -7.13
CA THR A 140 -5.99 -22.93 -5.77
C THR A 140 -7.08 -23.88 -5.28
N LYS A 141 -8.21 -23.99 -6.01
CA LYS A 141 -9.29 -24.95 -5.74
C LYS A 141 -9.04 -26.32 -6.41
N PHE A 142 -8.08 -26.44 -7.34
CA PHE A 142 -7.80 -27.73 -7.98
C PHE A 142 -6.81 -28.56 -7.15
N PRO A 143 -7.07 -29.87 -6.96
CA PRO A 143 -6.15 -30.74 -6.23
C PRO A 143 -4.84 -30.90 -7.00
N SER A 144 -3.72 -30.74 -6.31
CA SER A 144 -2.42 -31.15 -6.83
C SER A 144 -2.25 -32.65 -6.62
N ASN A 145 -2.02 -33.41 -7.70
CA ASN A 145 -1.71 -34.85 -7.63
C ASN A 145 -0.41 -35.15 -6.84
N LEU A 146 0.34 -34.11 -6.44
CA LEU A 146 1.61 -34.20 -5.73
C LEU A 146 1.47 -34.11 -4.19
N VAL A 147 0.29 -33.71 -3.67
CA VAL A 147 0.08 -33.52 -2.22
C VAL A 147 -1.00 -34.49 -1.73
N LYS A 148 -0.64 -35.36 -0.78
CA LYS A 148 -1.53 -36.40 -0.22
C LYS A 148 -2.72 -35.85 0.57
N ASP A 149 -2.70 -34.57 0.92
CA ASP A 149 -3.78 -33.88 1.61
C ASP A 149 -3.81 -32.41 1.14
N PRO A 150 -4.44 -32.09 0.00
CA PRO A 150 -4.60 -30.71 -0.40
C PRO A 150 -5.46 -30.04 0.67
N CYS A 151 -4.95 -29.04 1.36
CA CYS A 151 -5.87 -28.15 2.05
C CYS A 151 -6.69 -27.43 0.96
N HIS A 152 -7.95 -27.86 0.78
CA HIS A 152 -8.80 -27.45 -0.33
C HIS A 152 -9.35 -26.03 -0.18
N ASN A 153 -9.18 -25.41 0.98
CA ASN A 153 -9.71 -24.08 1.27
C ASN A 153 -8.62 -23.01 1.06
N GLY A 154 -8.41 -22.63 -0.21
CA GLY A 154 -7.44 -21.62 -0.63
C GLY A 154 -7.80 -20.17 -0.26
N SER A 155 -8.62 -19.96 0.78
CA SER A 155 -8.97 -18.62 1.28
C SER A 155 -7.76 -17.89 1.85
N HIS A 156 -7.71 -16.58 1.60
CA HIS A 156 -6.61 -15.73 2.03
C HIS A 156 -7.12 -14.34 2.43
N LEU A 157 -6.57 -13.75 3.50
CA LEU A 157 -7.00 -12.44 4.01
C LEU A 157 -6.87 -11.32 2.98
N ALA A 158 -5.73 -11.23 2.28
CA ALA A 158 -5.52 -10.21 1.24
C ALA A 158 -6.52 -10.33 0.07
N SER A 159 -6.85 -11.56 -0.33
CA SER A 159 -7.85 -11.81 -1.38
C SER A 159 -9.26 -11.50 -0.90
N THR A 160 -9.55 -11.76 0.38
CA THR A 160 -10.83 -11.41 1.01
C THR A 160 -11.03 -9.89 1.07
N TYR A 161 -9.99 -9.14 1.46
CA TYR A 161 -9.99 -7.68 1.37
C TYR A 161 -10.25 -7.21 -0.06
N SER A 162 -9.48 -7.72 -1.03
CA SER A 162 -9.59 -7.32 -2.44
C SER A 162 -10.97 -7.62 -3.02
N ALA A 163 -11.58 -8.75 -2.62
CA ALA A 163 -12.93 -9.13 -3.01
C ALA A 163 -13.96 -8.11 -2.53
N LEU A 164 -13.97 -7.81 -1.23
CA LEU A 164 -14.93 -6.87 -0.64
C LEU A 164 -14.74 -5.45 -1.18
N ALA A 165 -13.49 -5.00 -1.33
CA ALA A 165 -13.16 -3.72 -1.93
C ALA A 165 -13.71 -3.62 -3.37
N THR A 166 -13.46 -4.65 -4.19
CA THR A 166 -13.97 -4.72 -5.57
C THR A 166 -15.50 -4.71 -5.60
N LEU A 167 -16.15 -5.51 -4.75
CA LEU A 167 -17.61 -5.56 -4.66
C LEU A 167 -18.21 -4.19 -4.32
N LYS A 168 -17.64 -3.48 -3.33
CA LYS A 168 -18.08 -2.11 -2.99
C LYS A 168 -17.89 -1.15 -4.17
N ILE A 169 -16.73 -1.19 -4.84
CA ILE A 169 -16.44 -0.31 -5.98
C ILE A 169 -17.46 -0.52 -7.12
N VAL A 170 -17.83 -1.77 -7.43
CA VAL A 170 -18.81 -2.05 -8.50
C VAL A 170 -20.27 -1.85 -8.07
N GLY A 171 -20.51 -1.40 -6.83
CA GLY A 171 -21.84 -1.10 -6.31
C GLY A 171 -22.62 -2.30 -5.77
N TYR A 172 -21.95 -3.42 -5.48
CA TYR A 172 -22.57 -4.54 -4.79
C TYR A 172 -22.65 -4.25 -3.29
N ASP A 173 -23.86 -4.36 -2.73
CA ASP A 173 -24.05 -4.23 -1.28
C ASP A 173 -23.50 -5.47 -0.56
N VAL A 174 -22.30 -5.33 -0.02
CA VAL A 174 -21.58 -6.38 0.73
C VAL A 174 -22.31 -6.85 1.98
N LEU A 175 -23.31 -6.11 2.47
CA LEU A 175 -24.14 -6.54 3.60
C LEU A 175 -25.09 -7.69 3.23
N ASN A 176 -25.29 -7.95 1.94
CA ASN A 176 -26.02 -9.13 1.45
C ASN A 176 -25.19 -10.43 1.48
N LEU A 177 -23.90 -10.35 1.82
CA LEU A 177 -23.08 -11.54 2.04
C LEU A 177 -23.45 -12.19 3.39
N ASP A 178 -23.51 -13.52 3.42
CA ASP A 178 -23.45 -14.25 4.70
C ASP A 178 -22.02 -14.17 5.24
N SER A 179 -21.72 -13.08 5.93
CA SER A 179 -20.40 -12.77 6.49
C SER A 179 -20.15 -13.47 7.82
N LYS A 180 -21.16 -14.12 8.42
CA LYS A 180 -21.04 -14.72 9.76
C LYS A 180 -19.97 -15.80 9.78
N VAL A 181 -19.99 -16.70 8.80
CA VAL A 181 -19.00 -17.78 8.70
C VAL A 181 -17.61 -17.22 8.38
N LEU A 182 -17.55 -16.20 7.51
CA LEU A 182 -16.30 -15.51 7.17
C LEU A 182 -15.66 -14.90 8.42
N LEU A 183 -16.41 -14.13 9.21
CA LEU A 183 -15.89 -13.44 10.40
C LEU A 183 -15.54 -14.43 11.52
N LEU A 184 -16.39 -15.41 11.79
CA LEU A 184 -16.13 -16.43 12.81
C LEU A 184 -14.86 -17.24 12.49
N SER A 185 -14.66 -17.59 11.22
CA SER A 185 -13.46 -18.31 10.80
C SER A 185 -12.22 -17.42 10.72
N MET A 186 -12.37 -16.16 10.28
CA MET A 186 -11.30 -15.15 10.30
C MET A 186 -10.76 -14.92 11.71
N LYS A 187 -11.64 -14.87 12.72
CA LYS A 187 -11.24 -14.71 14.13
C LYS A 187 -10.23 -15.75 14.59
N LYS A 188 -10.31 -16.98 14.06
CA LYS A 188 -9.41 -18.09 14.40
C LYS A 188 -8.02 -17.92 13.80
N LEU A 189 -7.85 -17.00 12.86
CA LEU A 189 -6.53 -16.64 12.31
C LEU A 189 -5.76 -15.67 13.20
N GLN A 190 -6.43 -15.04 14.17
CA GLN A 190 -5.77 -14.16 15.11
C GLN A 190 -4.92 -14.96 16.10
N GLN A 191 -3.66 -14.60 16.21
CA GLN A 191 -2.68 -15.24 17.06
C GLN A 191 -2.74 -14.71 18.50
N PRO A 192 -2.17 -15.43 19.48
CA PRO A 192 -2.16 -14.99 20.88
C PRO A 192 -1.54 -13.60 21.11
N ASP A 193 -0.55 -13.22 20.28
CA ASP A 193 0.14 -11.93 20.33
C ASP A 193 -0.64 -10.79 19.64
N GLY A 194 -1.78 -11.09 19.02
CA GLY A 194 -2.64 -10.13 18.31
C GLY A 194 -2.39 -10.04 16.80
N SER A 195 -1.33 -10.67 16.28
CA SER A 195 -1.09 -10.76 14.84
C SER A 195 -2.12 -11.64 14.13
N PHE A 196 -2.14 -11.61 12.80
CA PHE A 196 -3.03 -12.46 11.99
C PHE A 196 -2.22 -13.32 11.03
N MET A 197 -2.60 -14.59 10.95
CA MET A 197 -2.22 -15.44 9.83
C MET A 197 -3.10 -15.13 8.61
N PRO A 198 -2.57 -15.16 7.38
CA PRO A 198 -3.36 -14.90 6.19
C PRO A 198 -4.28 -16.06 5.80
N THR A 199 -3.93 -17.27 6.20
CA THR A 199 -4.64 -18.51 5.91
C THR A 199 -4.51 -19.45 7.10
N HIS A 200 -5.41 -20.42 7.19
CA HIS A 200 -5.50 -21.33 8.32
C HIS A 200 -4.39 -22.40 8.38
N ILE A 201 -3.65 -22.62 7.28
CA ILE A 201 -2.60 -23.64 7.20
C ILE A 201 -1.22 -23.19 7.69
N GLY A 202 -1.05 -21.93 8.09
CA GLY A 202 0.26 -21.37 8.42
C GLY A 202 0.81 -20.49 7.30
N ALA A 203 1.34 -19.33 7.66
CA ALA A 203 2.19 -18.48 6.83
C ALA A 203 2.85 -17.41 7.72
N GLU A 204 3.41 -16.36 7.13
CA GLU A 204 3.90 -15.20 7.85
C GLU A 204 2.78 -14.45 8.59
N THR A 205 3.11 -13.85 9.73
CA THR A 205 2.20 -13.03 10.52
C THR A 205 2.76 -11.62 10.63
N ASP A 206 2.15 -10.68 9.91
CA ASP A 206 2.63 -9.29 9.86
C ASP A 206 1.48 -8.28 9.73
N LEU A 207 1.83 -7.00 9.80
CA LEU A 207 0.87 -5.89 9.78
C LEU A 207 -0.07 -5.88 8.58
N ARG A 208 0.28 -6.48 7.43
CA ARG A 208 -0.61 -6.53 6.26
C ARG A 208 -1.90 -7.25 6.60
N PHE A 209 -1.80 -8.33 7.38
CA PHE A 209 -2.95 -9.17 7.69
C PHE A 209 -3.78 -8.61 8.85
N VAL A 210 -3.15 -7.88 9.77
CA VAL A 210 -3.87 -7.08 10.76
C VAL A 210 -4.70 -5.99 10.05
N TYR A 211 -4.10 -5.29 9.07
CA TYR A 211 -4.80 -4.33 8.23
C TYR A 211 -5.95 -4.98 7.44
N CYS A 212 -5.70 -6.08 6.74
CA CYS A 212 -6.74 -6.78 5.98
C CYS A 212 -7.92 -7.16 6.87
N ALA A 213 -7.67 -7.74 8.06
CA ALA A 213 -8.73 -8.10 9.00
C ALA A 213 -9.53 -6.88 9.48
N ALA A 214 -8.87 -5.77 9.81
CA ALA A 214 -9.54 -4.54 10.21
C ALA A 214 -10.37 -3.92 9.07
N ALA A 215 -9.85 -3.90 7.84
CA ALA A 215 -10.56 -3.40 6.67
C ALA A 215 -11.78 -4.26 6.31
N ILE A 216 -11.67 -5.60 6.42
CA ILE A 216 -12.78 -6.54 6.24
C ILE A 216 -13.89 -6.25 7.26
N CYS A 217 -13.55 -6.18 8.56
CA CYS A 217 -14.52 -5.85 9.62
C CYS A 217 -15.20 -4.49 9.38
N SER A 218 -14.42 -3.48 8.97
CA SER A 218 -14.94 -2.14 8.67
C SER A 218 -15.92 -2.14 7.50
N MET A 219 -15.56 -2.75 6.36
CA MET A 219 -16.43 -2.81 5.18
C MET A 219 -17.73 -3.58 5.44
N LEU A 220 -17.68 -4.63 6.26
CA LEU A 220 -18.84 -5.43 6.66
C LEU A 220 -19.64 -4.83 7.83
N LYS A 221 -19.14 -3.77 8.46
CA LYS A 221 -19.72 -3.14 9.66
C LYS A 221 -19.92 -4.12 10.82
N ASP A 222 -19.08 -5.14 10.93
CA ASP A 222 -19.11 -6.16 11.97
C ASP A 222 -17.69 -6.51 12.42
N TRP A 223 -17.40 -6.22 13.69
CA TRP A 223 -16.09 -6.41 14.33
C TRP A 223 -15.97 -7.73 15.11
N SER A 224 -16.97 -8.62 15.03
CA SER A 224 -16.97 -9.91 15.73
C SER A 224 -15.81 -10.83 15.31
N GLY A 225 -15.26 -10.60 14.10
CA GLY A 225 -14.17 -11.36 13.50
C GLY A 225 -12.77 -11.06 14.02
N MET A 226 -12.59 -10.15 14.99
CA MET A 226 -11.28 -9.90 15.60
C MET A 226 -11.38 -9.41 17.05
N ASP A 227 -10.31 -9.62 17.83
CA ASP A 227 -10.03 -8.92 19.07
C ASP A 227 -9.22 -7.66 18.77
N LYS A 228 -9.88 -6.50 18.85
CA LYS A 228 -9.28 -5.20 18.54
C LYS A 228 -8.17 -4.81 19.51
N GLU A 229 -8.32 -5.14 20.79
CA GLU A 229 -7.34 -4.75 21.81
C GLU A 229 -6.01 -5.49 21.62
N LYS A 230 -6.07 -6.81 21.37
CA LYS A 230 -4.86 -7.57 21.04
C LYS A 230 -4.21 -7.12 19.74
N ALA A 231 -5.00 -6.86 18.71
CA ALA A 231 -4.48 -6.34 17.44
C ALA A 231 -3.79 -4.99 17.64
N LYS A 232 -4.37 -4.09 18.45
CA LYS A 232 -3.73 -2.83 18.85
C LYS A 232 -2.39 -3.10 19.52
N GLU A 233 -2.34 -3.93 20.56
CA GLU A 233 -1.09 -4.26 21.28
C GLU A 233 0.01 -4.77 20.33
N TYR A 234 -0.33 -5.64 19.39
CA TYR A 234 0.61 -6.09 18.35
C TYR A 234 1.14 -4.93 17.50
N ILE A 235 0.25 -4.05 17.03
CA ILE A 235 0.62 -2.87 16.23
C ILE A 235 1.57 -1.95 17.02
N LEU A 236 1.30 -1.71 18.31
CA LEU A 236 2.16 -0.84 19.13
C LEU A 236 3.58 -1.40 19.24
N ASN A 237 3.71 -2.72 19.36
CA ASN A 237 5.01 -3.39 19.39
C ASN A 237 5.75 -3.35 18.04
N CYS A 238 5.08 -2.97 16.95
CA CYS A 238 5.68 -2.80 15.63
C CYS A 238 6.23 -1.38 15.38
N GLN A 239 5.92 -0.39 16.23
CA GLN A 239 6.51 0.94 16.09
C GLN A 239 8.01 0.87 16.43
N SER A 240 8.86 1.25 15.48
CA SER A 240 10.31 1.18 15.63
C SER A 240 10.87 2.43 16.31
N TYR A 241 12.14 2.37 16.69
CA TYR A 241 12.87 3.46 17.35
C TYR A 241 12.94 4.76 16.52
N ASP A 242 12.66 4.67 15.23
CA ASP A 242 12.80 5.75 14.27
C ASP A 242 11.46 6.39 13.88
N GLY A 243 10.34 5.90 14.44
CA GLY A 243 8.98 6.45 14.33
C GLY A 243 8.04 5.69 13.41
N GLY A 244 8.57 5.08 12.35
CA GLY A 244 7.79 4.24 11.44
C GLY A 244 7.46 2.88 12.05
N PHE A 245 6.71 2.06 11.31
CA PHE A 245 6.39 0.70 11.74
C PHE A 245 7.08 -0.32 10.84
N GLY A 246 7.68 -1.31 11.49
CA GLY A 246 8.16 -2.53 10.83
C GLY A 246 7.00 -3.49 10.57
N MET A 247 7.19 -4.43 9.63
CA MET A 247 6.16 -5.43 9.29
C MET A 247 5.80 -6.32 10.49
N VAL A 248 6.80 -6.61 11.32
CA VAL A 248 6.69 -7.37 12.57
C VAL A 248 7.44 -6.63 13.69
N PRO A 249 7.19 -6.93 14.98
CA PRO A 249 7.91 -6.32 16.09
C PRO A 249 9.44 -6.40 15.94
N GLY A 250 10.11 -5.27 16.15
CA GLY A 250 11.57 -5.16 16.07
C GLY A 250 12.15 -5.11 14.65
N SER A 251 11.35 -5.16 13.59
CA SER A 251 11.84 -5.04 12.20
C SER A 251 12.06 -3.59 11.75
N GLU A 252 12.78 -3.40 10.65
CA GLU A 252 13.03 -2.09 10.04
C GLU A 252 11.72 -1.43 9.61
N SER A 253 11.55 -0.15 9.96
CA SER A 253 10.39 0.64 9.54
C SER A 253 10.23 0.67 8.03
N HIS A 254 9.02 0.40 7.55
CA HIS A 254 8.69 0.27 6.14
C HIS A 254 7.40 1.04 5.82
N GLY A 255 7.33 1.73 4.68
CA GLY A 255 6.19 2.57 4.30
C GLY A 255 4.87 1.79 4.27
N GLY A 256 4.86 0.61 3.65
CA GLY A 256 3.68 -0.27 3.64
C GLY A 256 3.28 -0.78 5.03
N GLY A 257 4.24 -1.11 5.90
CA GLY A 257 3.97 -1.54 7.27
C GLY A 257 3.40 -0.39 8.11
N THR A 258 3.98 0.80 7.95
CA THR A 258 3.53 2.06 8.55
C THR A 258 2.10 2.39 8.15
N PHE A 259 1.76 2.29 6.86
CA PHE A 259 0.39 2.43 6.39
C PHE A 259 -0.54 1.40 7.05
N CYS A 260 -0.19 0.12 7.01
CA CYS A 260 -1.02 -0.94 7.56
C CYS A 260 -1.30 -0.73 9.06
N ALA A 261 -0.29 -0.35 9.85
CA ALA A 261 -0.44 -0.03 11.26
C ALA A 261 -1.42 1.13 11.49
N VAL A 262 -1.18 2.27 10.84
CA VAL A 262 -1.96 3.50 11.06
C VAL A 262 -3.39 3.31 10.55
N ALA A 263 -3.58 2.73 9.36
CA ALA A 263 -4.90 2.45 8.82
C ALA A 263 -5.68 1.47 9.69
N ALA A 264 -5.05 0.40 10.20
CA ALA A 264 -5.72 -0.53 11.09
C ALA A 264 -6.15 0.14 12.41
N LEU A 265 -5.28 0.94 13.03
CA LEU A 265 -5.62 1.69 14.24
C LEU A 265 -6.76 2.69 13.99
N TYR A 266 -6.74 3.36 12.83
CA TYR A 266 -7.76 4.33 12.42
C TYR A 266 -9.12 3.64 12.22
N LEU A 267 -9.16 2.56 11.43
CA LEU A 267 -10.37 1.78 11.19
C LEU A 267 -10.93 1.19 12.48
N MET A 268 -10.06 0.76 13.39
CA MET A 268 -10.44 0.29 14.72
C MET A 268 -10.87 1.43 15.67
N GLY A 269 -10.74 2.70 15.29
CA GLY A 269 -11.11 3.84 16.14
C GLY A 269 -10.20 4.05 17.34
N PHE A 270 -8.97 3.54 17.30
CA PHE A 270 -7.95 3.80 18.33
C PHE A 270 -7.19 5.11 18.11
N ILE A 271 -7.26 5.65 16.90
CA ILE A 271 -6.71 6.95 16.54
C ILE A 271 -7.76 7.70 15.69
N GLN A 272 -7.78 9.03 15.77
CA GLN A 272 -8.75 9.89 15.08
C GLN A 272 -8.07 10.74 14.00
N VAL A 273 -8.87 11.46 13.21
CA VAL A 273 -8.37 12.48 12.27
C VAL A 273 -7.68 13.60 13.05
N ASP A 274 -6.65 14.22 12.46
CA ASP A 274 -5.94 15.39 13.00
C ASP A 274 -5.17 15.17 14.31
N LEU A 275 -4.66 13.95 14.52
CA LEU A 275 -3.78 13.62 15.65
C LEU A 275 -2.59 14.58 15.78
N ALA A 276 -2.02 15.04 14.67
CA ALA A 276 -0.91 15.99 14.68
C ALA A 276 -1.28 17.34 15.33
N SER A 277 -2.55 17.74 15.24
CA SER A 277 -3.05 19.00 15.81
C SER A 277 -3.54 18.86 17.26
N ASN A 278 -3.89 17.64 17.68
CA ASN A 278 -4.51 17.34 18.98
C ASN A 278 -3.52 16.67 19.95
N SER A 279 -2.40 17.35 20.22
CA SER A 279 -1.32 16.92 21.15
C SER A 279 -1.74 16.76 22.63
N ARG A 280 -3.04 16.82 22.93
CA ARG A 280 -3.61 16.75 24.29
C ARG A 280 -4.19 15.38 24.65
N GLU A 281 -4.44 14.50 23.67
CA GLU A 281 -4.88 13.12 23.94
C GLU A 281 -3.69 12.16 23.92
N SER A 282 -3.68 11.21 24.86
CA SER A 282 -2.67 10.14 24.91
C SER A 282 -2.91 9.17 23.75
N ALA A 283 -2.42 9.51 22.57
CA ALA A 283 -2.41 8.59 21.44
C ALA A 283 -1.64 7.32 21.82
N PRO A 284 -2.07 6.14 21.37
CA PRO A 284 -1.41 4.88 21.72
C PRO A 284 -0.04 4.71 21.05
N ILE A 285 0.31 5.60 20.10
CA ILE A 285 1.54 5.60 19.31
C ILE A 285 2.27 6.95 19.46
N ASP A 286 3.58 6.97 19.22
CA ASP A 286 4.35 8.22 19.11
C ASP A 286 4.09 8.88 17.75
N VAL A 287 3.09 9.77 17.71
CA VAL A 287 2.66 10.47 16.48
C VAL A 287 3.73 11.46 16.00
N GLN A 288 4.46 12.11 16.91
CA GLN A 288 5.47 13.10 16.55
C GLN A 288 6.64 12.42 15.83
N LEU A 289 7.14 11.31 16.38
CA LEU A 289 8.22 10.55 15.76
C LEU A 289 7.77 9.91 14.44
N LEU A 290 6.53 9.43 14.37
CA LEU A 290 5.92 8.95 13.12
C LEU A 290 5.85 10.04 12.06
N LEU A 291 5.42 11.25 12.42
CA LEU A 291 5.35 12.39 11.50
C LEU A 291 6.74 12.72 10.95
N GLU A 292 7.74 12.86 11.82
CA GLU A 292 9.12 13.10 11.42
C GLU A 292 9.64 12.02 10.49
N TRP A 293 9.34 10.75 10.79
CA TRP A 293 9.72 9.64 9.93
C TRP A 293 9.09 9.76 8.54
N CYS A 294 7.79 10.06 8.45
CA CYS A 294 7.06 10.20 7.19
C CYS A 294 7.58 11.38 6.35
N LEU A 295 7.78 12.55 6.95
CA LEU A 295 8.28 13.73 6.23
C LEU A 295 9.68 13.51 5.67
N GLN A 296 10.54 12.78 6.38
CA GLN A 296 11.87 12.40 5.90
C GLN A 296 11.85 11.33 4.79
N ARG A 297 10.69 10.84 4.35
CA ARG A 297 10.58 9.92 3.21
C ARG A 297 10.44 10.65 1.88
N GLN A 298 9.96 11.89 1.85
CA GLN A 298 10.00 12.68 0.62
C GLN A 298 11.46 12.99 0.28
N ALA A 299 11.92 12.46 -0.84
CA ALA A 299 13.29 12.61 -1.29
C ALA A 299 13.46 13.87 -2.13
N ALA A 300 14.71 14.15 -2.48
CA ALA A 300 15.06 15.32 -3.29
C ALA A 300 14.54 15.26 -4.74
N ASP A 301 14.08 14.10 -5.21
CA ASP A 301 13.41 13.93 -6.51
C ASP A 301 11.88 14.12 -6.41
N GLY A 302 11.36 14.56 -5.27
CA GLY A 302 9.93 14.79 -5.02
C GLY A 302 9.15 13.53 -4.62
N GLY A 303 9.63 12.35 -5.00
CA GLY A 303 9.02 11.07 -4.68
C GLY A 303 9.25 10.60 -3.24
N PHE A 304 8.54 9.53 -2.85
CA PHE A 304 8.67 8.94 -1.51
C PHE A 304 9.49 7.66 -1.52
N GLN A 305 10.38 7.53 -0.53
CA GLN A 305 11.09 6.29 -0.24
C GLN A 305 10.27 5.42 0.72
N GLY A 306 10.25 4.11 0.50
CA GLY A 306 9.63 3.19 1.46
C GLY A 306 10.42 2.99 2.75
N ARG A 307 11.73 3.24 2.70
CA ARG A 307 12.68 3.05 3.80
C ARG A 307 13.82 4.04 3.70
N ARG A 308 14.51 4.27 4.82
CA ARG A 308 15.68 5.14 4.86
C ARG A 308 16.75 4.67 3.85
N ASN A 309 17.30 5.62 3.08
CA ASN A 309 18.37 5.38 2.11
C ASN A 309 18.01 4.40 0.97
N LYS A 310 16.73 4.29 0.62
CA LYS A 310 16.28 3.58 -0.58
C LYS A 310 15.89 4.58 -1.67
N PRO A 311 15.78 4.17 -2.94
CA PRO A 311 15.24 5.08 -3.95
C PRO A 311 13.77 5.37 -3.70
N SER A 312 13.31 6.51 -4.23
CA SER A 312 11.88 6.81 -4.36
C SER A 312 11.21 5.77 -5.27
N ASP A 313 9.93 5.50 -5.02
CA ASP A 313 9.13 4.52 -5.74
C ASP A 313 7.66 4.98 -5.74
N THR A 314 7.02 4.90 -6.90
CA THR A 314 5.66 5.38 -7.17
C THR A 314 4.67 4.97 -6.08
N CYS A 315 4.71 3.73 -5.59
CA CYS A 315 3.69 3.25 -4.65
C CYS A 315 3.77 3.95 -3.29
N TYR A 316 4.93 4.43 -2.86
CA TYR A 316 5.08 5.09 -1.56
C TYR A 316 4.51 6.51 -1.55
N ALA A 317 4.26 7.11 -2.70
CA ALA A 317 3.48 8.34 -2.79
C ALA A 317 2.09 8.15 -2.15
N PHE A 318 1.48 6.97 -2.36
CA PHE A 318 0.27 6.58 -1.63
C PHE A 318 0.58 6.06 -0.23
N TRP A 319 1.49 5.09 -0.05
CA TRP A 319 1.65 4.45 1.26
C TRP A 319 2.05 5.43 2.38
N ILE A 320 2.98 6.35 2.10
CA ILE A 320 3.37 7.39 3.05
C ILE A 320 2.35 8.53 3.05
N GLY A 321 1.84 8.92 1.87
CA GLY A 321 0.85 9.97 1.74
C GLY A 321 -0.45 9.68 2.50
N GLY A 322 -0.94 8.44 2.45
CA GLY A 322 -2.12 7.98 3.16
C GLY A 322 -1.96 8.03 4.68
N VAL A 323 -0.77 7.69 5.20
CA VAL A 323 -0.44 7.88 6.62
C VAL A 323 -0.54 9.35 7.00
N LEU A 324 0.10 10.22 6.22
CA LEU A 324 0.09 11.66 6.45
C LEU A 324 -1.33 12.25 6.35
N LYS A 325 -2.18 11.75 5.46
CA LYS A 325 -3.61 12.13 5.41
C LYS A 325 -4.35 11.72 6.68
N MET A 326 -4.22 10.47 7.12
CA MET A 326 -4.92 9.97 8.31
C MET A 326 -4.52 10.72 9.59
N ILE A 327 -3.25 11.13 9.73
CA ILE A 327 -2.79 11.90 10.90
C ILE A 327 -2.97 13.42 10.77
N GLY A 328 -3.55 13.91 9.67
CA GLY A 328 -3.83 15.34 9.44
C GLY A 328 -2.62 16.19 9.02
N ALA A 329 -1.54 15.56 8.53
CA ALA A 329 -0.26 16.20 8.27
C ALA A 329 0.13 16.25 6.77
N TYR A 330 -0.75 15.85 5.87
CA TYR A 330 -0.44 15.79 4.44
C TYR A 330 -0.11 17.16 3.82
N HIS A 331 -0.56 18.26 4.41
CA HIS A 331 -0.26 19.61 3.96
C HIS A 331 1.20 20.04 4.19
N LEU A 332 2.00 19.24 4.91
CA LEU A 332 3.40 19.54 5.23
C LEU A 332 4.41 19.05 4.18
N ILE A 333 3.96 18.33 3.16
CA ILE A 333 4.84 17.82 2.09
C ILE A 333 4.85 18.77 0.90
N ASP A 334 5.84 18.62 0.03
CA ASP A 334 5.88 19.34 -1.25
C ASP A 334 4.95 18.63 -2.27
N HIS A 335 3.72 19.13 -2.42
CA HIS A 335 2.73 18.57 -3.36
C HIS A 335 3.16 18.72 -4.81
N GLY A 336 3.78 19.85 -5.18
CA GLY A 336 4.22 20.12 -6.54
C GLY A 336 5.31 19.15 -6.97
N ALA A 337 6.35 19.00 -6.15
CA ALA A 337 7.43 18.05 -6.43
C ALA A 337 6.94 16.59 -6.47
N LEU A 338 5.95 16.23 -5.63
CA LEU A 338 5.38 14.88 -5.67
C LEU A 338 4.60 14.62 -6.96
N GLN A 339 3.81 15.60 -7.42
CA GLN A 339 3.07 15.51 -8.68
C GLN A 339 4.02 15.38 -9.86
N GLU A 340 5.07 16.22 -9.92
CA GLU A 340 6.11 16.13 -10.94
C GLU A 340 6.77 14.75 -10.95
N PHE A 341 7.17 14.21 -9.79
CA PHE A 341 7.72 12.85 -9.68
C PHE A 341 6.75 11.80 -10.25
N LEU A 342 5.48 11.83 -9.85
CA LEU A 342 4.48 10.86 -10.35
C LEU A 342 4.35 10.90 -11.88
N LEU A 343 4.34 12.10 -12.47
CA LEU A 343 4.26 12.28 -13.92
C LEU A 343 5.51 11.74 -14.65
N THR A 344 6.69 11.73 -14.01
CA THR A 344 7.87 11.05 -14.58
C THR A 344 7.78 9.52 -14.55
N CYS A 345 6.92 8.95 -13.72
CA CYS A 345 6.64 7.50 -13.69
C CYS A 345 5.47 7.11 -14.63
N GLN A 346 4.79 8.07 -15.26
CA GLN A 346 3.75 7.81 -16.26
C GLN A 346 4.38 7.32 -17.56
N THR A 347 3.84 6.24 -18.14
CA THR A 347 4.39 5.70 -19.40
C THR A 347 3.61 6.15 -20.64
N CYS A 348 4.22 6.04 -21.82
CA CYS A 348 3.55 6.35 -23.08
C CYS A 348 2.37 5.41 -23.41
N TYR A 349 2.32 4.23 -22.80
CA TYR A 349 1.23 3.25 -22.94
C TYR A 349 0.06 3.52 -21.99
N GLY A 350 0.17 4.51 -21.10
CA GLY A 350 -0.66 4.60 -19.91
C GLY A 350 -0.10 3.74 -18.78
N GLY A 351 -0.78 3.75 -17.64
CA GLY A 351 -0.24 3.16 -16.41
C GLY A 351 0.98 3.90 -15.85
N PHE A 352 1.39 3.51 -14.65
CA PHE A 352 2.60 3.97 -13.98
C PHE A 352 3.58 2.81 -13.80
N SER A 353 4.85 3.12 -13.93
CA SER A 353 5.95 2.24 -13.56
C SER A 353 6.38 2.48 -12.10
N LYS A 354 7.31 1.66 -11.62
CA LYS A 354 7.87 1.77 -10.27
C LYS A 354 8.79 2.98 -10.10
N PHE A 355 9.63 3.23 -11.10
CA PHE A 355 10.62 4.30 -11.10
C PHE A 355 10.48 5.17 -12.35
N PRO A 356 10.96 6.43 -12.29
CA PRO A 356 11.15 7.22 -13.49
C PRO A 356 11.97 6.44 -14.53
N ASP A 357 11.63 6.61 -15.80
CA ASP A 357 12.30 6.01 -16.97
C ASP A 357 12.18 4.48 -17.13
N ASP A 358 11.51 3.77 -16.20
CA ASP A 358 11.14 2.36 -16.43
C ASP A 358 10.20 2.26 -17.65
N GLU A 359 10.57 1.42 -18.63
CA GLU A 359 9.88 1.36 -19.93
C GLU A 359 8.44 0.84 -19.87
N LEU A 360 8.14 -0.05 -18.92
CA LEU A 360 6.86 -0.75 -18.85
C LEU A 360 6.12 -0.42 -17.55
N PRO A 361 4.81 -0.10 -17.64
CA PRO A 361 3.97 0.04 -16.47
C PRO A 361 3.63 -1.32 -15.86
N ASP A 362 3.20 -1.32 -14.61
CA ASP A 362 2.53 -2.46 -14.00
C ASP A 362 1.26 -2.02 -13.26
N ILE A 363 0.33 -2.95 -13.09
CA ILE A 363 -1.00 -2.66 -12.55
C ILE A 363 -0.96 -2.20 -11.09
N TYR A 364 0.03 -2.66 -10.32
CA TYR A 364 0.19 -2.31 -8.91
C TYR A 364 0.61 -0.84 -8.79
N HIS A 365 1.71 -0.43 -9.42
CA HIS A 365 2.16 0.95 -9.39
C HIS A 365 1.19 1.87 -10.14
N SER A 366 0.49 1.37 -11.17
CA SER A 366 -0.56 2.13 -11.85
C SER A 366 -1.69 2.53 -10.91
N TYR A 367 -2.22 1.58 -10.14
CA TYR A 367 -3.25 1.89 -9.15
C TYR A 367 -2.73 2.81 -8.04
N TYR A 368 -1.54 2.54 -7.48
CA TYR A 368 -1.01 3.37 -6.40
C TYR A 368 -0.56 4.76 -6.83
N GLY A 369 -0.16 4.93 -8.10
CA GLY A 369 0.08 6.24 -8.71
C GLY A 369 -1.21 7.07 -8.82
N LEU A 370 -2.30 6.45 -9.29
CA LEU A 370 -3.63 7.08 -9.30
C LEU A 370 -4.15 7.38 -7.89
N ALA A 371 -3.96 6.45 -6.95
CA ALA A 371 -4.32 6.67 -5.56
C ALA A 371 -3.55 7.87 -4.97
N ALA A 372 -2.27 8.02 -5.30
CA ALA A 372 -1.47 9.18 -4.87
C ALA A 372 -1.95 10.50 -5.52
N LEU A 373 -2.29 10.50 -6.82
CA LEU A 373 -2.88 11.66 -7.50
C LEU A 373 -4.24 12.05 -6.89
N SER A 374 -5.05 11.07 -6.48
CA SER A 374 -6.27 11.31 -5.72
C SER A 374 -5.98 12.01 -4.38
N LEU A 375 -4.95 11.61 -3.64
CA LEU A 375 -4.56 12.29 -2.40
C LEU A 375 -4.09 13.74 -2.64
N LEU A 376 -3.47 14.01 -3.79
CA LEU A 376 -3.06 15.34 -4.23
C LEU A 376 -4.23 16.22 -4.68
N GLY A 377 -5.41 15.63 -4.94
CA GLY A 377 -6.57 16.36 -5.43
C GLY A 377 -6.50 16.69 -6.92
N GLU A 378 -5.86 15.83 -7.72
CA GLU A 378 -5.87 15.91 -9.19
C GLU A 378 -7.31 15.98 -9.71
N GLU A 379 -7.66 17.01 -10.50
CA GLU A 379 -9.05 17.34 -10.87
C GLU A 379 -9.76 16.19 -11.61
N GLU A 380 -8.98 15.46 -12.40
CA GLU A 380 -9.39 14.35 -13.25
C GLU A 380 -9.42 13.00 -12.52
N VAL A 381 -9.13 12.96 -11.21
CA VAL A 381 -9.09 11.76 -10.39
C VAL A 381 -10.05 11.91 -9.19
N GLU A 382 -10.89 10.90 -8.96
CA GLU A 382 -11.86 10.90 -7.88
C GLU A 382 -11.22 10.82 -6.48
N PRO A 383 -11.84 11.42 -5.45
CA PRO A 383 -11.36 11.31 -4.07
C PRO A 383 -11.36 9.87 -3.54
N LEU A 384 -10.27 9.51 -2.85
CA LEU A 384 -10.05 8.19 -2.26
C LEU A 384 -10.27 8.22 -0.74
N CYS A 385 -10.91 7.17 -0.21
CA CYS A 385 -10.82 6.80 1.20
C CYS A 385 -9.47 6.13 1.46
N ALA A 386 -8.52 6.90 2.00
CA ALA A 386 -7.12 6.48 2.12
C ALA A 386 -6.96 5.20 2.96
N GLU A 387 -7.69 5.09 4.07
CA GLU A 387 -7.63 3.96 4.99
C GLU A 387 -8.15 2.64 4.40
N LEU A 388 -9.04 2.69 3.41
CA LEU A 388 -9.57 1.49 2.74
C LEU A 388 -9.01 1.28 1.34
N GLY A 389 -8.37 2.28 0.73
CA GLY A 389 -7.86 2.17 -0.63
C GLY A 389 -8.97 2.13 -1.69
N ILE A 390 -10.19 2.56 -1.39
CA ILE A 390 -11.28 2.59 -2.37
C ILE A 390 -11.80 4.01 -2.56
N ILE A 391 -12.45 4.27 -3.70
CA ILE A 391 -13.09 5.55 -3.97
C ILE A 391 -14.07 5.91 -2.85
N ALA A 392 -14.05 7.18 -2.39
CA ALA A 392 -14.87 7.62 -1.26
C ALA A 392 -16.38 7.41 -1.49
N ALA A 393 -16.83 7.47 -2.74
CA ALA A 393 -18.22 7.24 -3.13
C ALA A 393 -18.71 5.79 -2.90
N ALA A 394 -17.81 4.84 -2.66
CA ALA A 394 -18.14 3.43 -2.46
C ALA A 394 -18.36 3.04 -0.98
N LEU A 395 -18.25 3.97 -0.03
CA LEU A 395 -18.30 3.69 1.42
C LEU A 395 -19.69 3.36 1.97
#